data_AF-A0A953L908-F1
#
_entry.id   AF-A0A953L908-F1
#
_cell.length_a   1.000
_cell.length_b   1.000
_cell.length_c   1.000
_cell.angle_alpha   90.00
_cell.angle_beta   90.00
_cell.angle_gamma   90.00
#
_symmetry.space_group_name_H-M   'P 1'
#
loop_
_entity.id
_entity.type
_entity.pdbx_description
1 polymer ?
#
loop_
_entity_poly.entity_id
_entity_poly.type
_entity_poly.pdbx_seq_one_letter_code
_entity_poly.pdbx_strand_id
1 'polypeptide(L)'
;MNHAQREDAAETAELVADVLARIQSELEDIARRIDRNQAAIARSTWDVGAADAAYVQAMQDADLSAQRIAGVADFLRAIGDAAHPQWRIDTSAATGALKLTELARSIGQTGSSVQAKDEAAAGEVDLF
;
A
#
# COMPACT_ATOMS: atom_id res chain seq x y z
N MET A 1 12.21 -32.40 -11.49
CA MET A 1 12.59 -30.97 -11.39
C MET A 1 13.72 -30.74 -12.38
N ASN A 2 13.49 -29.88 -13.38
CA ASN A 2 14.37 -29.71 -14.55
C ASN A 2 15.50 -28.70 -14.27
N HIS A 3 16.66 -28.87 -14.91
CA HIS A 3 17.84 -28.03 -14.70
C HIS A 3 17.59 -26.54 -15.06
N ALA A 4 16.85 -26.30 -16.16
CA ALA A 4 16.50 -24.95 -16.62
C ALA A 4 15.65 -24.16 -15.59
N GLN A 5 14.77 -24.85 -14.88
CA GLN A 5 13.90 -24.24 -13.85
C GLN A 5 14.65 -23.86 -12.57
N ARG A 6 15.87 -24.41 -12.39
CA ARG A 6 16.77 -24.14 -11.26
C ARG A 6 17.69 -22.95 -11.53
N GLU A 7 18.00 -22.69 -12.81
CA GLU A 7 18.79 -21.53 -13.27
C GLU A 7 17.93 -20.25 -13.26
N ASP A 8 16.69 -20.31 -13.76
CA ASP A 8 15.72 -19.20 -13.71
C ASP A 8 15.42 -18.74 -12.26
N ALA A 9 15.27 -19.71 -11.34
CA ALA A 9 15.07 -19.44 -9.93
C ALA A 9 16.31 -18.83 -9.24
N ALA A 10 17.51 -19.16 -9.72
CA ALA A 10 18.75 -18.58 -9.19
C ALA A 10 18.98 -17.14 -9.69
N GLU A 11 18.53 -16.83 -10.92
CA GLU A 11 18.60 -15.51 -11.53
C GLU A 11 17.63 -14.51 -10.89
N THR A 12 16.49 -15.00 -10.38
CA THR A 12 15.45 -14.18 -9.72
C THR A 12 15.57 -14.12 -8.20
N ALA A 13 16.49 -14.89 -7.60
CA ALA A 13 16.67 -14.90 -6.15
C ALA A 13 17.45 -13.67 -5.68
N GLU A 14 16.93 -12.94 -4.70
CA GLU A 14 17.52 -11.73 -4.12
C GLU A 14 17.99 -11.99 -2.68
N LEU A 15 18.89 -11.17 -2.13
CA LEU A 15 19.28 -11.31 -0.73
C LEU A 15 18.09 -11.02 0.18
N VAL A 16 17.87 -11.88 1.17
CA VAL A 16 16.76 -11.73 2.14
C VAL A 16 16.86 -10.37 2.85
N ALA A 17 18.06 -9.95 3.23
CA ALA A 17 18.28 -8.66 3.88
C ALA A 17 17.82 -7.48 3.01
N ASP A 18 18.10 -7.49 1.71
CA ASP A 18 17.69 -6.44 0.78
C ASP A 18 16.16 -6.38 0.63
N VAL A 19 15.52 -7.55 0.53
CA VAL A 19 14.06 -7.65 0.45
C VAL A 19 13.41 -7.09 1.71
N LEU A 20 13.91 -7.48 2.89
CA LEU A 20 13.40 -7.00 4.18
C LEU A 20 13.62 -5.50 4.38
N ALA A 21 14.78 -4.96 3.99
CA ALA A 21 15.07 -3.53 4.04
C ALA A 21 14.10 -2.72 3.17
N ARG A 22 13.76 -3.20 1.97
CA ARG A 22 12.74 -2.55 1.12
C ARG A 22 11.37 -2.54 1.79
N ILE A 23 10.92 -3.66 2.35
CA ILE A 23 9.62 -3.72 3.03
C ILE A 23 9.61 -2.81 4.26
N GLN A 24 10.70 -2.80 5.04
CA GLN A 24 10.86 -1.90 6.19
C GLN A 24 10.74 -0.43 5.76
N SER A 25 11.45 0.00 4.71
CA SER A 25 11.36 1.37 4.20
C SER A 25 9.94 1.77 3.82
N GLU A 26 9.21 0.89 3.11
CA GLU A 26 7.81 1.15 2.72
C GLU A 26 6.88 1.27 3.93
N LEU A 27 7.04 0.40 4.93
CA LEU A 27 6.24 0.48 6.16
C LEU A 27 6.54 1.77 6.94
N GLU A 28 7.81 2.17 7.06
CA GLU A 28 8.15 3.45 7.69
C GLU A 28 7.56 4.64 6.95
N ASP A 29 7.57 4.63 5.61
CA ASP A 29 6.96 5.68 4.81
C ASP A 29 5.45 5.74 5.00
N ILE A 30 4.78 4.59 5.13
CA ILE A 30 3.35 4.53 5.47
C ILE A 30 3.10 5.12 6.87
N ALA A 31 3.88 4.74 7.88
CA ALA A 31 3.75 5.29 9.24
C ALA A 31 3.92 6.82 9.23
N ARG A 32 4.98 7.33 8.59
CA ARG A 32 5.24 8.77 8.42
C ARG A 32 4.12 9.49 7.66
N ARG A 33 3.44 8.82 6.72
CA ARG A 33 2.28 9.39 6.01
C ARG A 33 1.05 9.46 6.91
N ILE A 34 0.80 8.45 7.74
CA ILE A 34 -0.30 8.46 8.71
C ILE A 34 -0.10 9.61 9.70
N ASP A 35 1.06 9.71 10.35
CA ASP A 35 1.37 10.78 11.32
C ASP A 35 1.15 12.18 10.72
N ARG A 36 1.66 12.40 9.50
CA ARG A 36 1.50 13.69 8.81
C ARG A 36 0.04 13.99 8.48
N ASN A 37 -0.72 12.99 8.02
CA ASN A 37 -2.14 13.14 7.72
C ASN A 37 -2.93 13.46 8.99
N GLN A 38 -2.66 12.75 10.09
CA GLN A 38 -3.29 13.02 11.38
C GLN A 38 -2.98 14.42 11.88
N ALA A 39 -1.71 14.84 11.85
CA ALA A 39 -1.32 16.18 12.26
C ALA A 39 -2.01 17.26 11.41
N ALA A 40 -2.19 17.01 10.10
CA ALA A 40 -2.92 17.93 9.22
C ALA A 40 -4.41 18.00 9.54
N ILE A 41 -5.06 16.85 9.77
CA ILE A 41 -6.47 16.77 10.17
C ILE A 41 -6.67 17.46 11.52
N ALA A 42 -5.82 17.17 12.51
CA ALA A 42 -5.85 17.79 13.82
C ALA A 42 -5.80 19.32 13.70
N ARG A 43 -4.83 19.87 12.98
CA ARG A 43 -4.70 21.32 12.79
C ARG A 43 -5.95 21.98 12.16
N SER A 44 -6.70 21.28 11.31
CA SER A 44 -7.88 21.86 10.63
C SER A 44 -9.18 21.66 11.39
N THR A 45 -9.24 20.72 12.33
CA THR A 45 -10.50 20.31 12.97
C THR A 45 -10.49 20.40 14.50
N TRP A 46 -9.33 20.68 15.12
CA TRP A 46 -9.15 20.65 16.57
C TRP A 46 -10.15 21.52 17.34
N ASP A 47 -10.35 22.77 16.92
CA ASP A 47 -11.20 23.73 17.65
C ASP A 47 -12.66 23.28 17.74
N VAL A 48 -13.11 22.44 16.81
CA VAL A 48 -14.47 21.89 16.77
C VAL A 48 -14.52 20.46 17.35
N GLY A 49 -13.49 19.66 17.08
CA GLY A 49 -13.46 18.23 17.41
C GLY A 49 -12.91 17.90 18.80
N ALA A 50 -12.13 18.77 19.45
CA ALA A 50 -11.45 18.44 20.71
C ALA A 50 -12.40 18.15 21.89
N ALA A 51 -13.63 18.65 21.84
CA ALA A 51 -14.67 18.35 22.83
C ALA A 51 -15.45 17.06 22.53
N ASP A 52 -15.27 16.48 21.34
CA ASP A 52 -15.91 15.24 20.92
C ASP A 52 -15.00 14.04 21.23
N ALA A 53 -15.47 13.16 22.12
CA ALA A 53 -14.76 11.96 22.49
C ALA A 53 -14.50 11.01 21.30
N ALA A 54 -15.43 10.94 20.33
CA ALA A 54 -15.27 10.10 19.15
C ALA A 54 -14.15 10.62 18.24
N TYR A 55 -14.02 11.94 18.12
CA TYR A 55 -12.92 12.58 17.39
C TYR A 55 -11.57 12.30 18.05
N VAL A 56 -11.46 12.50 19.37
CA VAL A 56 -10.22 12.24 20.11
C VAL A 56 -9.82 10.77 20.00
N GLN A 57 -10.78 9.85 20.12
CA GLN A 57 -10.54 8.42 19.95
C GLN A 57 -10.03 8.08 18.54
N ALA A 58 -10.65 8.64 17.49
CA ALA A 58 -10.20 8.42 16.12
C ALA A 58 -8.75 8.90 15.88
N MET A 59 -8.35 10.02 16.51
CA MET A 59 -6.97 10.50 16.47
C MET A 59 -6.01 9.57 17.22
N GLN A 60 -6.42 9.00 18.35
CA GLN A 60 -5.60 8.02 19.07
C GLN A 60 -5.46 6.71 18.29
N ASP A 61 -6.54 6.22 17.67
CA ASP A 61 -6.53 4.97 16.91
C ASP A 61 -5.59 5.05 15.70
N ALA A 62 -5.56 6.20 15.02
CA ALA A 62 -4.65 6.39 13.90
C ALA A 62 -3.19 6.57 14.35
N ASP A 63 -2.93 7.18 15.52
CA ASP A 63 -1.58 7.29 16.11
C ASP A 63 -1.05 5.89 16.50
N LEU A 64 -1.89 5.11 17.16
CA LEU A 64 -1.60 3.71 17.49
C LEU A 64 -1.35 2.87 16.23
N SER A 65 -2.05 3.15 15.14
CA SER A 65 -1.84 2.47 13.86
C SER A 65 -0.47 2.81 13.27
N ALA A 66 -0.07 4.09 13.28
CA ALA A 66 1.26 4.50 12.84
C ALA A 66 2.37 3.87 13.69
N GLN A 67 2.22 3.87 15.01
CA GLN A 67 3.16 3.23 15.94
C GLN A 67 3.31 1.73 15.67
N ARG A 68 2.19 1.01 15.43
CA ARG A 68 2.22 -0.42 15.11
C ARG A 68 2.97 -0.69 13.80
N ILE A 69 2.72 0.11 12.77
CA ILE A 69 3.41 -0.04 11.48
C ILE A 69 4.91 0.20 11.64
N ALA A 70 5.30 1.25 12.37
CA ALA A 70 6.71 1.50 12.69
C ALA A 70 7.34 0.33 13.45
N GLY A 71 6.64 -0.24 14.44
CA GLY A 71 7.11 -1.41 15.18
C GLY A 71 7.29 -2.67 14.31
N VAL A 72 6.42 -2.88 13.31
CA VAL A 72 6.60 -3.97 12.33
C VAL A 72 7.82 -3.71 11.45
N ALA A 73 8.03 -2.46 11.01
CA ALA A 73 9.21 -2.09 10.24
C ALA A 73 10.51 -2.37 11.01
N ASP A 74 10.57 -1.97 12.29
CA ASP A 74 11.70 -2.26 13.18
C ASP A 74 11.93 -3.75 13.39
N PHE A 75 10.86 -4.54 13.51
CA PHE A 75 10.96 -5.99 13.61
C PHE A 75 11.56 -6.62 12.35
N LEU A 76 11.16 -6.16 11.15
CA LEU A 76 11.74 -6.63 9.89
C LEU A 76 13.21 -6.24 9.76
N ARG A 77 13.60 -5.05 10.21
CA ARG A 77 15.01 -4.64 10.28
C ARG A 77 15.80 -5.58 11.18
N ALA A 78 15.29 -5.89 12.37
CA ALA A 78 15.96 -6.82 13.29
C ALA A 78 16.11 -8.23 12.70
N ILE A 79 15.14 -8.72 11.92
CA ILE A 79 15.28 -9.98 11.17
C ILE A 79 16.36 -9.84 10.09
N GLY A 80 16.37 -8.75 9.33
CA GLY A 80 17.38 -8.49 8.30
C GLY A 80 18.80 -8.46 8.87
N ASP A 81 19.00 -7.79 10.00
CA ASP A 81 20.28 -7.69 10.70
C ASP A 81 20.76 -9.06 11.23
N ALA A 82 19.82 -9.95 11.61
CA ALA A 82 20.12 -11.30 12.09
C ALA A 82 20.22 -12.36 10.99
N ALA A 83 19.78 -12.04 9.76
CA ALA A 83 19.76 -12.97 8.65
C ALA A 83 21.19 -13.30 8.16
N HIS A 84 21.39 -14.52 7.69
CA HIS A 84 22.68 -14.90 7.13
C HIS A 84 22.96 -14.10 5.83
N PRO A 85 24.16 -13.52 5.63
CA PRO A 85 24.44 -12.63 4.49
C PRO A 85 24.29 -13.26 3.10
N GLN A 86 24.25 -14.59 3.02
CA GLN A 86 24.13 -15.34 1.78
C GLN A 86 22.73 -15.93 1.56
N TRP A 87 21.78 -15.72 2.48
CA TRP A 87 20.42 -16.20 2.28
C TRP A 87 19.77 -15.45 1.12
N ARG A 88 19.27 -16.22 0.16
CA ARG A 88 18.54 -15.72 -0.98
C ARG A 88 17.10 -16.20 -0.96
N ILE A 89 16.20 -15.37 -1.45
CA ILE A 89 14.78 -15.68 -1.58
C ILE A 89 14.31 -15.29 -2.98
N ASP A 90 13.53 -16.17 -3.61
CA ASP A 90 12.82 -15.87 -4.84
C ASP A 90 11.54 -15.11 -4.49
N THR A 91 11.46 -13.85 -4.92
CA THR A 91 10.33 -12.96 -4.65
C THR A 91 9.27 -13.02 -5.74
N SER A 92 9.52 -13.70 -6.87
CA SER A 92 8.69 -13.65 -8.08
C SER A 92 7.22 -14.01 -7.85
N ALA A 93 6.95 -15.05 -7.06
CA ALA A 93 5.60 -15.47 -6.72
C ALA A 93 4.88 -14.43 -5.84
N ALA A 94 5.60 -13.86 -4.86
CA ALA A 94 5.05 -12.84 -3.96
C ALA A 94 4.80 -11.52 -4.71
N THR A 95 5.72 -11.09 -5.56
CA THR A 95 5.58 -9.88 -6.38
C THR A 95 4.55 -10.06 -7.49
N GLY A 96 4.42 -11.26 -8.08
CA GLY A 96 3.35 -11.59 -9.02
C GLY A 96 1.96 -11.59 -8.39
N ALA A 97 1.88 -11.86 -7.08
CA ALA A 97 0.65 -11.74 -6.30
C ALA A 97 0.31 -10.29 -5.92
N LEU A 98 1.28 -9.36 -5.97
CA LEU A 98 1.05 -7.92 -6.00
C LEU A 98 0.46 -7.55 -7.38
N LYS A 99 -0.71 -8.09 -7.69
CA LYS A 99 -1.51 -7.68 -8.85
C LYS A 99 -1.72 -6.17 -8.72
N LEU A 100 -1.52 -5.39 -9.79
CA LEU A 100 -2.57 -4.77 -10.63
C LEU A 100 -3.95 -4.45 -10.01
N THR A 101 -4.12 -4.55 -8.69
CA THR A 101 -5.36 -4.50 -7.90
C THR A 101 -5.73 -3.04 -7.63
N GLU A 102 -4.73 -2.17 -7.52
CA GLU A 102 -4.93 -0.72 -7.60
C GLU A 102 -5.31 -0.27 -9.02
N LEU A 103 -4.74 -0.90 -10.07
CA LEU A 103 -5.11 -0.64 -11.47
C LEU A 103 -6.56 -1.09 -11.78
N ALA A 104 -7.00 -2.22 -11.22
CA ALA A 104 -8.39 -2.67 -11.30
C ALA A 104 -9.38 -1.84 -10.46
N ARG A 105 -8.96 -1.30 -9.29
CA ARG A 105 -9.77 -0.36 -8.49
C ARG A 105 -9.92 1.00 -9.19
N SER A 106 -8.85 1.48 -9.82
CA SER A 106 -8.84 2.70 -10.65
C SER A 106 -9.76 2.59 -11.88
N ILE A 107 -9.85 1.42 -12.51
CA ILE A 107 -10.74 1.21 -13.66
C ILE A 107 -12.19 0.94 -13.21
N GLY A 108 -12.40 0.33 -12.03
CA GLY A 108 -13.72 -0.06 -11.53
C GLY A 108 -14.52 1.02 -10.75
N GLN A 109 -13.93 2.14 -10.33
CA GLN A 109 -14.61 3.16 -9.50
C GLN A 109 -15.11 4.41 -10.25
N THR A 110 -14.88 4.53 -11.55
CA THR A 110 -15.37 5.67 -12.38
C THR A 110 -16.73 5.43 -13.05
N GLY A 111 -17.54 4.50 -12.55
CA GLY A 111 -18.80 4.07 -13.17
C GLY A 111 -20.10 4.35 -12.40
N SER A 112 -20.09 5.08 -11.29
CA SER A 112 -21.33 5.44 -10.59
C SER A 112 -21.37 6.90 -10.18
N SER A 113 -21.67 7.74 -11.17
CA SER A 113 -22.48 8.93 -10.98
C SER A 113 -23.73 8.75 -11.84
N VAL A 114 -24.83 8.36 -11.20
CA VAL A 114 -26.17 8.54 -11.73
C VAL A 114 -26.38 10.04 -11.94
N GLN A 115 -26.47 10.48 -13.19
CA GLN A 115 -27.22 11.68 -13.54
C GLN A 115 -28.35 11.26 -14.47
N ALA A 116 -29.56 11.29 -13.94
CA ALA A 116 -30.77 11.26 -14.72
C ALA A 116 -30.90 12.58 -15.49
N LYS A 117 -31.32 12.45 -16.74
CA LYS A 117 -32.00 13.44 -17.59
C LYS A 117 -31.11 14.49 -18.28
N ASP A 118 -30.83 14.27 -19.56
CA ASP A 118 -31.56 14.98 -20.61
C ASP A 118 -31.55 14.22 -21.93
N GLU A 119 -32.75 14.09 -22.51
CA GLU A 119 -33.00 13.71 -23.90
C GLU A 119 -32.41 14.78 -24.83
N ALA A 120 -31.52 14.40 -25.74
CA ALA A 120 -31.52 14.83 -27.15
C ALA A 120 -30.28 14.31 -27.88
N ALA A 121 -30.49 13.92 -29.14
CA ALA A 121 -29.48 13.58 -30.13
C ALA A 121 -28.83 12.18 -30.00
N ALA A 122 -29.69 11.16 -30.03
CA ALA A 122 -29.32 9.88 -30.61
C ALA A 122 -28.99 10.05 -32.11
N GLY A 123 -27.79 9.62 -32.49
CA GLY A 123 -27.57 8.89 -33.75
C GLY A 123 -27.61 9.69 -35.05
N GLU A 124 -26.43 10.07 -35.53
CA GLU A 124 -26.10 9.88 -36.94
C GLU A 124 -24.62 9.50 -37.04
N VAL A 125 -24.37 8.20 -37.22
CA VAL A 125 -23.06 7.64 -37.55
C VAL A 125 -23.12 7.30 -39.03
N ASP A 126 -22.44 8.08 -39.87
CA ASP A 126 -22.21 7.74 -41.27
C ASP A 126 -20.81 7.12 -41.38
N LEU A 127 -20.76 5.82 -41.67
CA LEU A 127 -19.54 5.07 -41.96
C LEU A 127 -19.81 4.19 -43.18
N PHE A 128 -19.03 4.43 -44.24
CA PHE A 128 -18.90 3.58 -45.43
C PHE A 128 -18.53 2.14 -45.08
#